data_AF-A0A1H3W0Y9-F1
#
_entry.id   AF-A0A1H3W0Y9-F1
#
_cell.length_a   1.000
_cell.length_b   1.000
_cell.length_c   1.000
_cell.angle_alpha   90.00
_cell.angle_beta   90.00
_cell.angle_gamma   90.00
#
_symmetry.space_group_name_H-M   'P 1'
#
loop_
_entity.id
_entity.type
_entity.pdbx_description
1 polymer ?
#
loop_
_entity_poly.entity_id
_entity_poly.type
_entity_poly.pdbx_seq_one_letter_code
_entity_poly.pdbx_strand_id
1 'polypeptide(L)'
;MKNKVELQKPLNKLSKHFKSSRDLDTYSKVDANDGSFSVLTDRILEVFTDSTTVYTFLIERPTSPLSDFENFVLFKNSNNYYSLFIYRYINNGSADELPYNITKESISEEQISLGELQDYTQSRTAVVEMGPNGCAWSYTLNCMDYETVEVDCFYVLMGVECPSNNNGGDDSNGDSGYNYDGGGINGNDSDNNESYNTDPSSGGSHSGGSTTPNNELPVGVIAPTMAAQLAMYLDLTPEQAFWANKQEPETIKEIPDYLFVNCAQDYNSNSCQGAQAFAIEAVVTLMNGGEVDFDEQIIKDSSFIGTDAECVLDELISNENNLFRVTSEAFTGNKSKYKIKFVVGNLLSGGGQASASLPNENDVILITFDDDAVNGNAIELASTILHETIHAELHRIILTNNAPPNSLDQEIYNWYVVMYNYYENAGYTSNEIATYSEHNLMAAHYINPVANGLRQFDNNSQPVSSYEFFAWTGLNAYGLQRQLINSTQLQNLANLSLNVHNDEYTNPCDL
;
A
#
# COMPACT_ATOMS: atom_id res chain seq x y z
N MET A 1 -31.42 23.42 17.95
CA MET A 1 -30.44 24.34 17.36
C MET A 1 -29.54 24.83 18.49
N LYS A 2 -28.39 24.17 18.71
CA LYS A 2 -27.36 24.66 19.64
C LYS A 2 -26.56 25.76 18.96
N ASN A 3 -26.05 26.71 19.75
CA ASN A 3 -25.50 27.98 19.30
C ASN A 3 -24.17 27.80 18.56
N LYS A 4 -23.99 28.48 17.41
CA LYS A 4 -22.75 28.53 16.60
C LYS A 4 -21.47 28.82 17.41
N VAL A 5 -21.59 29.39 18.61
CA VAL A 5 -20.49 29.74 19.51
C VAL A 5 -19.84 28.52 20.19
N GLU A 6 -20.55 27.40 20.33
CA GLU A 6 -19.98 26.19 20.96
C GLU A 6 -19.00 25.43 20.03
N LEU A 7 -19.10 25.65 18.72
CA LEU A 7 -18.24 25.05 17.68
C LEU A 7 -16.81 25.60 17.69
N GLN A 8 -16.67 26.89 18.00
CA GLN A 8 -15.39 27.58 17.87
C GLN A 8 -14.34 27.05 18.85
N LYS A 9 -14.74 26.55 20.02
CA LYS A 9 -13.81 26.14 21.09
C LYS A 9 -13.08 24.83 20.77
N PRO A 10 -13.78 23.73 20.40
CA PRO A 10 -13.12 22.49 19.99
C PRO A 10 -12.28 22.68 18.72
N LEU A 11 -12.82 23.40 17.72
CA LEU A 11 -12.10 23.72 16.48
C LEU A 11 -10.83 24.52 16.72
N ASN A 12 -10.89 25.55 17.57
CA ASN A 12 -9.71 26.33 17.97
C ASN A 12 -8.72 25.54 18.86
N LYS A 13 -9.12 24.38 19.39
CA LYS A 13 -8.24 23.51 20.19
C LYS A 13 -7.57 22.48 19.28
N LEU A 14 -8.29 21.88 18.34
CA LEU A 14 -7.74 21.06 17.26
C LEU A 14 -6.77 21.89 16.40
N SER A 15 -7.18 23.07 15.94
CA SER A 15 -6.37 23.96 15.08
C SER A 15 -5.14 24.55 15.77
N LYS A 16 -4.95 24.35 17.09
CA LYS A 16 -3.70 24.68 17.77
C LYS A 16 -2.64 23.58 17.62
N HIS A 17 -3.06 22.35 17.33
CA HIS A 17 -2.16 21.24 17.00
C HIS A 17 -1.86 21.17 15.50
N PHE A 18 -2.69 21.80 14.68
CA PHE A 18 -2.44 22.00 13.26
C PHE A 18 -1.84 23.38 13.03
N LYS A 19 -0.92 23.51 12.06
CA LYS A 19 -0.45 24.83 11.64
C LYS A 19 -1.34 25.33 10.50
N SER A 20 -2.31 26.20 10.79
CA SER A 20 -3.01 27.03 9.79
C SER A 20 -2.41 28.43 9.82
N SER A 21 -2.36 29.26 8.78
CA SER A 21 -2.68 29.24 7.35
C SER A 21 -1.87 30.40 6.75
N ARG A 22 -1.90 30.57 5.42
CA ARG A 22 -1.84 31.91 4.84
C ARG A 22 -3.27 32.36 4.52
N ASP A 23 -3.60 33.61 4.84
CA ASP A 23 -4.71 34.32 4.18
C ASP A 23 -4.16 34.83 2.84
N LEU A 24 -4.69 34.32 1.73
CA LEU A 24 -4.50 34.95 0.42
C LEU A 24 -5.62 35.98 0.26
N ASP A 25 -5.27 37.24 0.00
CA ASP A 25 -6.20 38.40 -0.05
C ASP A 25 -7.28 38.33 -1.17
N THR A 26 -7.38 37.21 -1.90
CA THR A 26 -8.37 36.99 -2.96
C THR A 26 -8.94 35.58 -2.86
N TYR A 27 -10.26 35.47 -2.69
CA TYR A 27 -11.02 34.22 -2.72
C TYR A 27 -10.84 33.51 -4.08
N SER A 28 -9.85 32.62 -4.16
CA SER A 28 -9.72 31.68 -5.26
C SER A 28 -10.52 30.41 -4.93
N LYS A 29 -11.32 29.97 -5.91
CA LYS A 29 -12.15 28.77 -5.81
C LYS A 29 -11.92 27.89 -7.02
N VAL A 30 -11.96 26.59 -6.80
CA VAL A 30 -11.96 25.56 -7.86
C VAL A 30 -13.32 24.89 -7.82
N ASP A 31 -14.06 24.98 -8.92
CA ASP A 31 -15.37 24.35 -9.04
C ASP A 31 -15.18 22.90 -9.54
N ALA A 32 -15.98 21.96 -9.03
CA ALA A 32 -16.05 20.62 -9.59
C ALA A 32 -16.50 20.70 -11.06
N ASN A 33 -15.98 19.82 -11.91
CA ASN A 33 -16.24 19.80 -13.36
C ASN A 33 -17.74 19.59 -13.68
N ASP A 34 -18.46 18.90 -12.79
CA ASP A 34 -19.91 18.67 -12.87
C ASP A 34 -20.74 19.74 -12.13
N GLY A 35 -20.09 20.72 -11.49
CA GLY A 35 -20.71 21.77 -10.69
C GLY A 35 -21.29 21.29 -9.35
N SER A 36 -20.98 20.06 -8.91
CA SER A 36 -21.54 19.46 -7.69
C SER A 36 -21.04 20.13 -6.40
N PHE A 37 -19.82 20.67 -6.39
CA PHE A 37 -19.26 21.43 -5.27
C PHE A 37 -18.21 22.45 -5.73
N SER A 38 -17.80 23.31 -4.80
CA SER A 38 -16.73 24.29 -5.00
C SER A 38 -15.78 24.22 -3.81
N VAL A 39 -14.49 24.11 -4.10
CA VAL A 39 -13.41 24.05 -3.10
C VAL A 39 -12.79 25.43 -2.95
N LEU A 40 -12.68 25.89 -1.71
CA LEU A 40 -12.01 27.14 -1.38
C LEU A 40 -10.50 26.90 -1.28
N THR A 41 -9.71 27.52 -2.16
CA THR A 41 -8.24 27.33 -2.23
C THR A 41 -7.45 28.40 -1.51
N ASP A 42 -8.14 29.44 -1.01
CA ASP A 42 -7.57 30.49 -0.17
C ASP A 42 -7.23 29.99 1.24
N ARG A 43 -7.74 28.82 1.64
CA ARG A 43 -7.53 28.22 2.96
C ARG A 43 -7.22 26.74 2.83
N ILE A 44 -5.92 26.44 2.80
CA ILE A 44 -5.41 25.07 2.75
C ILE A 44 -4.80 24.76 4.11
N LEU A 45 -5.20 23.62 4.67
CA LEU A 45 -4.47 23.02 5.76
C LEU A 45 -3.65 21.85 5.23
N GLU A 46 -2.33 21.94 5.40
CA GLU A 46 -1.42 20.85 5.12
C GLU A 46 -1.08 20.12 6.43
N VAL A 47 -1.26 18.81 6.42
CA VAL A 47 -0.87 17.90 7.51
C VAL A 47 -0.01 16.83 6.87
N PHE A 48 1.25 16.72 7.30
CA PHE A 48 2.15 15.69 6.82
C PHE A 48 2.56 14.76 7.96
N THR A 49 2.74 13.49 7.62
CA THR A 49 3.50 12.50 8.37
C THR A 49 4.76 12.16 7.57
N ASP A 50 5.62 11.32 8.13
CA ASP A 50 6.82 10.84 7.42
C ASP A 50 6.47 10.11 6.11
N SER A 51 5.30 9.46 6.03
CA SER A 51 4.81 8.74 4.84
C SER A 51 4.03 9.59 3.85
N THR A 52 3.25 10.56 4.34
CA THR A 52 2.05 11.02 3.61
C THR A 52 1.74 12.48 3.88
N THR A 53 1.40 13.20 2.81
CA THR A 53 0.98 14.59 2.91
C THR A 53 -0.50 14.71 2.61
N VAL A 54 -1.23 15.39 3.48
CA VAL A 54 -2.67 15.58 3.39
C VAL A 54 -2.97 17.06 3.29
N TYR A 55 -3.61 17.45 2.20
CA TYR A 55 -4.11 18.80 2.01
C TYR A 55 -5.61 18.80 2.23
N THR A 56 -6.09 19.64 3.13
CA THR A 56 -7.51 19.81 3.42
C THR A 56 -7.96 21.19 3.00
N PHE A 57 -9.06 21.22 2.28
CA PHE A 57 -9.71 22.41 1.76
C PHE A 57 -11.15 22.45 2.27
N LEU A 58 -11.68 23.65 2.50
CA LEU A 58 -13.10 23.79 2.83
C LEU A 58 -13.95 23.69 1.56
N ILE A 59 -15.08 22.99 1.64
CA ILE A 59 -16.08 23.03 0.57
C ILE A 59 -17.07 24.16 0.84
N GLU A 60 -17.26 25.07 -0.12
CA GLU A 60 -18.17 26.22 0.00
C GLU A 60 -19.63 25.76 0.12
N ARG A 61 -20.02 24.77 -0.69
CA ARG A 61 -21.38 24.24 -0.75
C ARG A 61 -21.35 22.74 -0.46
N PRO A 62 -21.85 22.30 0.71
CA PRO A 62 -21.91 20.89 1.03
C PRO A 62 -22.62 20.10 -0.08
N THR A 63 -21.99 19.01 -0.50
CA THR A 63 -22.54 18.04 -1.45
C THR A 63 -23.74 17.29 -0.85
N SER A 64 -23.80 17.17 0.48
CA SER A 64 -24.94 16.58 1.20
C SER A 64 -25.65 17.61 2.08
N PRO A 65 -26.99 17.69 2.04
CA PRO A 65 -27.77 18.58 2.90
C PRO A 65 -27.80 18.14 4.37
N LEU A 66 -27.32 16.92 4.67
CA LEU A 66 -27.24 16.40 6.03
C LEU A 66 -25.91 16.72 6.72
N SER A 67 -24.91 17.15 5.96
CA SER A 67 -23.60 17.56 6.49
C SER A 67 -23.70 18.94 7.13
N ASP A 68 -23.12 19.11 8.31
CA ASP A 68 -22.95 20.46 8.89
C ASP A 68 -21.85 21.23 8.16
N PHE A 69 -20.77 20.54 7.78
CA PHE A 69 -19.74 21.04 6.88
C PHE A 69 -19.01 19.87 6.21
N GLU A 70 -18.27 20.19 5.14
CA GLU A 70 -17.50 19.21 4.37
C GLU A 70 -16.11 19.74 4.05
N ASN A 71 -15.14 18.83 4.04
CA ASN A 71 -13.78 19.10 3.67
C ASN A 71 -13.44 18.30 2.41
N PHE A 72 -12.82 18.95 1.44
CA PHE A 72 -12.16 18.29 0.33
C PHE A 72 -10.72 17.96 0.74
N VAL A 73 -10.32 16.71 0.60
CA VAL A 73 -9.05 16.20 1.10
C VAL A 73 -8.26 15.57 -0.04
N LEU A 74 -7.04 16.04 -0.25
CA LEU A 74 -6.08 15.45 -1.16
C LEU A 74 -5.06 14.69 -0.32
N PHE A 75 -4.98 13.40 -0.59
CA PHE A 75 -4.01 12.53 0.02
C PHE A 75 -2.89 12.26 -0.97
N LYS A 76 -1.71 12.81 -0.72
CA LYS A 76 -0.54 12.60 -1.56
C LYS A 76 0.30 11.46 -1.00
N ASN A 77 0.46 10.39 -1.78
CA ASN A 77 1.34 9.27 -1.41
C ASN A 77 2.81 9.54 -1.80
N SER A 78 3.68 8.60 -1.44
CA SER A 78 5.12 8.56 -1.74
C SER A 78 5.44 8.70 -3.23
N ASN A 79 4.58 8.16 -4.10
CA ASN A 79 4.77 8.15 -5.55
C ASN A 79 4.22 9.41 -6.25
N ASN A 80 3.85 10.44 -5.49
CA ASN A 80 3.21 11.68 -5.96
C ASN A 80 1.81 11.48 -6.60
N TYR A 81 1.16 10.34 -6.39
CA TYR A 81 -0.25 10.17 -6.73
C TYR A 81 -1.15 10.80 -5.66
N TYR A 82 -2.33 11.25 -6.08
CA TYR A 82 -3.31 11.89 -5.22
C TYR A 82 -4.57 11.03 -5.10
N SER A 83 -5.01 10.76 -3.88
CA SER A 83 -6.35 10.25 -3.62
C SER A 83 -7.25 11.39 -3.14
N LEU A 84 -8.41 11.54 -3.77
CA LEU A 84 -9.32 12.65 -3.54
C LEU A 84 -10.53 12.18 -2.72
N PHE A 85 -10.86 12.92 -1.66
CA PHE A 85 -11.98 12.58 -0.79
C PHE A 85 -12.81 13.78 -0.39
N ILE A 86 -14.09 13.55 -0.15
CA ILE A 86 -14.95 14.45 0.64
C ILE A 86 -15.19 13.82 2.00
N TYR A 87 -14.75 14.53 3.04
CA TYR A 87 -15.06 14.22 4.43
C TYR A 87 -16.26 15.04 4.86
N ARG A 88 -17.30 14.36 5.34
CA ARG A 88 -18.56 14.96 5.80
C ARG A 88 -18.66 14.86 7.30
N TYR A 89 -19.03 15.97 7.93
CA TYR A 89 -19.15 16.06 9.37
C TYR A 89 -20.61 16.30 9.73
N ILE A 90 -21.20 15.34 10.46
CA ILE A 90 -22.60 15.39 10.89
C ILE A 90 -22.61 15.39 12.41
N ASN A 91 -23.08 16.48 13.02
CA ASN A 91 -23.15 16.65 14.45
C ASN A 91 -24.12 15.63 15.04
N ASN A 92 -23.60 14.78 15.93
CA ASN A 92 -24.38 13.72 16.55
C ASN A 92 -25.04 14.17 17.87
N GLY A 93 -24.87 15.44 18.24
CA GLY A 93 -25.43 16.04 19.45
C GLY A 93 -24.68 15.68 20.75
N SER A 94 -23.60 14.89 20.66
CA SER A 94 -22.80 14.47 21.81
C SER A 94 -22.11 15.64 22.51
N ALA A 95 -21.76 15.43 23.78
CA ALA A 95 -20.90 16.32 24.56
C ALA A 95 -19.42 15.94 24.48
N ASP A 96 -19.06 14.96 23.64
CA ASP A 96 -17.70 14.49 23.44
C ASP A 96 -16.80 15.56 22.81
N GLU A 97 -15.49 15.36 22.93
CA GLU A 97 -14.47 16.26 22.39
C GLU A 97 -14.54 16.40 20.85
N LEU A 98 -15.13 15.41 20.17
CA LEU A 98 -15.45 15.41 18.74
C LEU A 98 -16.93 15.00 18.53
N PRO A 99 -17.89 15.94 18.56
CA PRO A 99 -19.32 15.64 18.51
C PRO A 99 -19.83 15.39 17.09
N TYR A 100 -19.06 14.70 16.26
CA TYR A 100 -19.37 14.48 14.85
C TYR A 100 -19.26 13.00 14.46
N ASN A 101 -20.25 12.56 13.71
CA ASN A 101 -20.12 11.39 12.86
C ASN A 101 -19.45 11.84 11.57
N ILE A 102 -18.31 11.24 11.24
CA ILE A 102 -17.54 11.56 10.05
C ILE A 102 -17.80 10.47 9.02
N THR A 103 -18.26 10.86 7.82
CA THR A 103 -18.31 9.96 6.67
C THR A 103 -17.35 10.42 5.58
N LYS A 104 -16.96 9.50 4.72
CA LYS A 104 -15.97 9.72 3.67
C LYS A 104 -16.52 9.23 2.34
N GLU A 105 -16.27 9.97 1.28
CA GLU A 105 -16.55 9.57 -0.10
C GLU A 105 -15.32 9.80 -0.98
N SER A 106 -15.00 8.83 -1.83
CA SER A 106 -13.96 8.96 -2.88
C SER A 106 -14.48 9.78 -4.04
N ILE A 107 -13.64 10.68 -4.54
CA ILE A 107 -13.91 11.52 -5.71
C ILE A 107 -12.97 11.12 -6.84
N SER A 108 -13.46 11.08 -8.08
CA SER A 108 -12.61 10.80 -9.23
C SER A 108 -11.89 12.07 -9.72
N GLU A 109 -10.75 11.91 -10.38
CA GLU A 109 -10.03 13.04 -11.01
C GLU A 109 -10.85 13.69 -12.14
N GLU A 110 -11.85 13.00 -12.69
CA GLU A 110 -12.78 13.57 -13.67
C GLU A 110 -13.75 14.58 -13.05
N GLN A 111 -14.00 14.49 -11.74
CA GLN A 111 -14.94 15.39 -11.04
C GLN A 111 -14.30 16.71 -10.63
N ILE A 112 -12.97 16.80 -10.49
CA ILE A 112 -12.29 18.05 -10.14
C ILE A 112 -10.87 18.10 -10.72
N SER A 113 -10.51 19.25 -11.31
CA SER A 113 -9.21 19.43 -11.97
C SER A 113 -8.05 19.46 -10.96
N LEU A 114 -7.29 18.37 -10.88
CA LEU A 114 -6.06 18.31 -10.08
C LEU A 114 -5.02 19.34 -10.52
N GLY A 115 -4.93 19.66 -11.81
CA GLY A 115 -3.99 20.67 -12.32
C GLY A 115 -4.22 22.04 -11.69
N GLU A 116 -5.49 22.44 -11.53
CA GLU A 116 -5.84 23.69 -10.87
C GLU A 116 -5.49 23.68 -9.37
N LEU A 117 -5.54 22.52 -8.71
CA LEU A 117 -5.22 22.38 -7.29
C LEU A 117 -3.72 22.25 -7.03
N GLN A 118 -2.98 21.62 -7.95
CA GLN A 118 -1.53 21.40 -7.85
C GLN A 118 -0.76 22.72 -7.82
N ASP A 119 -1.21 23.72 -8.57
CA ASP A 119 -0.62 25.07 -8.51
C ASP A 119 -0.66 25.64 -7.08
N TYR A 120 -1.68 25.31 -6.28
CA TYR A 120 -1.78 25.76 -4.90
C TYR A 120 -0.99 24.89 -3.91
N THR A 121 -0.80 23.59 -4.19
CA THR A 121 0.01 22.71 -3.34
C THR A 121 1.51 22.85 -3.60
N GLN A 122 1.93 23.28 -4.80
CA GLN A 122 3.34 23.46 -5.17
C GLN A 122 3.88 24.87 -4.89
N SER A 123 3.01 25.89 -4.76
CA SER A 123 3.42 27.31 -4.77
C SER A 123 3.70 27.96 -3.40
N ARG A 124 4.29 27.23 -2.44
CA ARG A 124 5.10 27.70 -1.28
C ARG A 124 4.79 26.90 -0.01
N THR A 125 5.74 26.05 0.38
CA THR A 125 5.71 25.28 1.64
C THR A 125 6.36 26.06 2.79
N ALA A 126 5.72 26.03 3.96
CA ALA A 126 6.36 26.40 5.23
C ALA A 126 6.66 25.09 5.97
N VAL A 127 7.94 24.73 6.09
CA VAL A 127 8.36 23.48 6.72
C VAL A 127 8.63 23.75 8.19
N VAL A 128 8.16 22.84 9.04
CA VAL A 128 8.37 22.91 10.49
C VAL A 128 8.89 21.58 10.98
N GLU A 129 10.11 21.59 11.49
CA GLU A 129 10.69 20.48 12.21
C GLU A 129 10.43 20.61 13.71
N MET A 130 9.97 19.51 14.32
CA MET A 130 9.98 19.38 15.78
C MET A 130 11.34 18.86 16.20
N GLY A 131 12.14 19.71 16.85
CA GLY A 131 13.40 19.27 17.44
C GLY A 131 13.16 18.35 18.64
N PRO A 132 14.15 17.53 19.03
CA PRO A 132 14.06 16.53 20.10
C PRO A 132 13.70 17.09 21.49
N ASN A 133 13.68 18.42 21.65
CA ASN A 133 13.32 19.12 22.89
C ASN A 133 11.91 19.73 22.86
N GLY A 134 11.06 19.35 21.90
CA GLY A 134 9.72 19.93 21.72
C GLY A 134 9.73 21.38 21.20
N CYS A 135 10.88 21.85 20.72
CA CYS A 135 11.02 23.17 20.11
C CYS A 135 10.72 23.07 18.61
N ALA A 136 9.83 23.93 18.10
CA ALA A 136 9.50 23.99 16.69
C ALA A 136 10.38 25.03 15.99
N TRP A 137 11.11 24.60 14.96
CA TRP A 137 11.81 25.50 14.05
C TRP A 137 10.91 25.72 12.82
N SER A 138 10.81 26.96 12.34
CA SER A 138 10.08 27.27 11.11
C SER A 138 11.06 27.87 10.12
N TYR A 139 11.08 27.34 8.91
CA TYR A 139 11.78 27.98 7.79
C TYR A 139 10.86 28.06 6.58
N THR A 140 10.94 29.19 5.88
CA THR A 140 10.17 29.43 4.67
C THR A 140 11.09 29.17 3.48
N LEU A 141 10.78 28.16 2.67
CA LEU A 141 11.42 28.03 1.36
C LEU A 141 10.70 28.95 0.38
N ASN A 142 11.47 29.83 -0.27
CA ASN A 142 11.02 30.57 -1.44
C ASN A 142 11.86 30.10 -2.62
N CYS A 143 11.32 29.13 -3.37
CA CYS A 143 11.87 28.76 -4.66
C CYS A 143 11.20 29.65 -5.71
N MET A 144 11.95 30.56 -6.31
CA MET A 144 11.49 31.23 -7.53
C MET A 144 12.06 30.45 -8.71
N ASP A 145 11.17 29.86 -9.50
CA ASP A 145 11.54 29.20 -10.74
C ASP A 145 11.86 30.28 -11.79
N TYR A 146 13.10 30.31 -12.27
CA TYR A 146 13.45 30.90 -13.55
C TYR A 146 13.99 29.78 -14.42
N GLU A 147 13.42 29.66 -15.61
CA GLU A 147 13.44 28.53 -16.55
C GLU A 147 14.79 27.89 -16.94
N THR A 148 15.94 28.25 -16.36
CA THR A 148 17.20 27.57 -16.69
C THR A 148 18.20 27.58 -15.53
N VAL A 149 18.38 26.39 -14.93
CA VAL A 149 19.58 25.87 -14.23
C VAL A 149 20.00 26.62 -12.95
N GLU A 150 20.06 25.83 -11.86
CA GLU A 150 20.41 26.15 -10.46
C GLU A 150 19.29 26.81 -9.62
N VAL A 151 18.69 26.01 -8.74
CA VAL A 151 17.70 26.45 -7.75
C VAL A 151 18.45 27.10 -6.58
N ASP A 152 18.56 28.43 -6.61
CA ASP A 152 19.07 29.21 -5.47
C ASP A 152 17.97 29.36 -4.42
N CYS A 153 17.98 28.48 -3.42
CA CYS A 153 17.12 28.59 -2.24
C CYS A 153 17.76 29.54 -1.21
N PHE A 154 17.07 30.64 -0.86
CA PHE A 154 17.52 31.53 0.22
C PHE A 154 16.80 31.22 1.52
N TYR A 155 17.55 31.08 2.62
CA TYR A 155 17.01 30.82 3.95
C TYR A 155 16.58 32.13 4.65
N VAL A 156 15.36 32.17 5.18
CA VAL A 156 14.93 33.19 6.14
C VAL A 156 14.70 32.53 7.48
N LEU A 157 15.59 32.81 8.44
CA LEU A 157 15.51 32.33 9.82
C LEU A 157 14.56 33.22 10.62
N MET A 158 13.46 32.65 11.11
CA MET A 158 12.58 33.29 12.10
C MET A 158 12.60 32.47 13.38
N GLY A 159 13.22 33.01 14.44
CA GLY A 159 13.20 32.38 15.75
C GLY A 159 11.81 32.47 16.37
N VAL A 160 11.23 31.33 16.75
CA VAL A 160 10.03 31.26 17.59
C VAL A 160 10.52 31.09 19.03
N GLU A 161 10.20 32.06 19.90
CA GLU A 161 10.59 32.00 21.31
C GLU A 161 9.94 30.80 22.01
N CYS A 162 10.75 30.06 22.76
CA CYS A 162 10.27 28.97 23.60
C CYS A 162 9.56 29.54 24.83
N PRO A 163 8.46 28.93 25.31
CA PRO A 163 7.92 29.27 26.62
C PRO A 163 8.98 28.92 27.67
N SER A 164 9.54 29.93 28.31
CA SER A 164 10.38 29.76 29.49
C SER A 164 9.60 28.97 30.54
N ASN A 165 10.15 27.84 30.98
CA ASN A 165 9.66 27.08 32.13
C ASN A 165 9.63 27.99 33.37
N ASN A 166 8.51 28.67 33.60
CA ASN A 166 8.17 29.20 34.92
C ASN A 166 7.61 28.05 35.76
N ASN A 167 8.51 27.18 36.21
CA ASN A 167 8.25 26.37 37.39
C ASN A 167 8.38 27.28 38.60
N GLY A 168 7.26 27.49 39.29
CA GLY A 168 7.22 28.07 40.61
C GLY A 168 8.03 27.24 41.60
N GLY A 169 8.69 27.95 42.52
CA GLY A 169 9.32 27.41 43.72
C GLY A 169 9.04 28.36 44.88
N ASP A 170 8.38 27.81 45.89
CA ASP A 170 7.94 28.41 47.14
C ASP A 170 9.07 29.01 48.02
N ASP A 171 8.60 29.84 48.96
CA ASP A 171 9.11 30.14 50.29
C ASP A 171 10.45 30.88 50.47
N SER A 172 10.36 32.10 51.02
CA SER A 172 10.99 32.41 52.32
C SER A 172 10.53 33.74 52.94
N ASN A 173 10.11 33.63 54.21
CA ASN A 173 10.00 34.72 55.17
C ASN A 173 11.32 35.50 55.32
N GLY A 174 11.24 36.82 55.47
CA GLY A 174 12.39 37.65 55.85
C GLY A 174 12.13 39.15 55.86
N ASP A 175 11.53 39.62 56.95
CA ASP A 175 11.79 40.86 57.71
C ASP A 175 12.47 42.11 57.07
N SER A 176 12.02 43.26 57.58
CA SER A 176 12.64 44.59 57.66
C SER A 176 12.47 45.61 56.51
N GLY A 177 11.62 46.61 56.80
CA GLY A 177 11.91 48.05 56.76
C GLY A 177 12.30 48.71 55.44
N TYR A 178 11.49 49.67 54.97
CA TYR A 178 11.68 51.11 55.20
C TYR A 178 10.59 51.93 54.49
N ASN A 179 10.13 52.96 55.20
CA ASN A 179 9.40 54.12 54.72
C ASN A 179 9.93 54.67 53.39
N TYR A 180 9.04 55.11 52.50
CA TYR A 180 9.06 56.51 52.04
C TYR A 180 7.67 56.99 51.61
N ASP A 181 7.45 58.23 52.01
CA ASP A 181 6.28 59.09 51.94
C ASP A 181 5.99 59.61 50.53
N GLY A 182 4.76 60.09 50.34
CA GLY A 182 4.37 61.02 49.27
C GLY A 182 3.35 60.43 48.29
N GLY A 183 2.13 60.94 48.14
CA GLY A 183 1.56 62.22 48.55
C GLY A 183 0.70 62.76 47.40
N GLY A 184 -0.61 62.88 47.63
CA GLY A 184 -1.53 63.71 46.84
C GLY A 184 -1.96 63.12 45.47
N ILE A 185 -3.10 63.47 44.87
CA ILE A 185 -4.04 64.56 45.08
C ILE A 185 -5.40 64.13 44.50
N ASN A 186 -6.46 64.52 45.22
CA ASN A 186 -7.86 64.76 44.87
C ASN A 186 -8.32 64.73 43.40
N GLY A 187 -9.56 64.26 43.20
CA GLY A 187 -10.39 64.59 42.04
C GLY A 187 -11.75 63.89 42.07
N ASN A 188 -12.64 64.40 42.91
CA ASN A 188 -14.06 64.02 43.06
C ASN A 188 -14.94 64.77 42.04
N ASP A 189 -16.24 64.42 42.03
CA ASP A 189 -17.40 65.01 41.35
C ASP A 189 -17.75 64.40 39.98
N SER A 190 -18.84 63.64 39.79
CA SER A 190 -20.27 63.75 40.15
C SER A 190 -21.13 64.55 39.16
N ASP A 191 -22.18 63.86 38.73
CA ASP A 191 -23.55 64.35 38.45
C ASP A 191 -23.92 65.00 37.11
N ASN A 192 -24.92 64.32 36.50
CA ASN A 192 -26.21 64.83 36.00
C ASN A 192 -26.21 66.02 35.00
N ASN A 193 -26.93 65.87 33.88
CA ASN A 193 -28.38 66.12 33.83
C ASN A 193 -28.93 66.16 32.38
N GLU A 194 -30.15 65.63 32.23
CA GLU A 194 -31.28 65.97 31.34
C GLU A 194 -31.09 66.65 29.96
N SER A 195 -31.79 66.14 28.93
CA SER A 195 -33.09 66.70 28.47
C SER A 195 -33.47 66.31 27.02
N TYR A 196 -34.70 65.81 26.89
CA TYR A 196 -35.67 65.80 25.78
C TYR A 196 -35.31 66.39 24.40
N ASN A 197 -35.61 65.63 23.33
CA ASN A 197 -36.69 66.02 22.41
C ASN A 197 -37.18 64.90 21.46
N THR A 198 -38.47 64.99 21.15
CA THR A 198 -39.34 64.17 20.30
C THR A 198 -39.23 64.53 18.81
N ASP A 199 -39.29 63.56 17.88
CA ASP A 199 -40.38 63.36 16.90
C ASP A 199 -40.08 62.21 15.89
N PRO A 200 -41.11 61.62 15.23
CA PRO A 200 -41.02 60.39 14.48
C PRO A 200 -40.85 60.62 12.97
N SER A 201 -40.03 59.82 12.29
CA SER A 201 -40.15 59.66 10.84
C SER A 201 -39.91 58.23 10.39
N SER A 202 -41.01 57.65 9.91
CA SER A 202 -41.10 56.74 8.77
C SER A 202 -39.85 56.68 7.87
N GLY A 203 -39.37 55.47 7.60
CA GLY A 203 -38.33 55.19 6.61
C GLY A 203 -37.98 53.71 6.59
N GLY A 204 -38.74 52.93 5.81
CA GLY A 204 -38.47 51.51 5.60
C GLY A 204 -37.10 51.29 4.97
N SER A 205 -36.35 50.32 5.49
CA SER A 205 -35.13 49.83 4.87
C SER A 205 -35.18 48.31 4.85
N HIS A 206 -35.12 47.77 3.64
CA HIS A 206 -35.00 46.34 3.38
C HIS A 206 -33.70 45.82 3.99
N SER A 207 -33.79 44.93 4.99
CA SER A 207 -32.65 44.13 5.41
C SER A 207 -32.38 43.06 4.36
N GLY A 208 -31.61 43.43 3.34
CA GLY A 208 -30.82 42.47 2.57
C GLY A 208 -29.71 41.96 3.48
N GLY A 209 -29.99 40.88 4.21
CA GLY A 209 -28.98 40.14 4.95
C GLY A 209 -27.99 39.51 3.98
N SER A 210 -26.95 40.27 3.64
CA SER A 210 -25.74 39.72 3.05
C SER A 210 -25.08 38.87 4.12
N THR A 211 -25.27 37.55 4.03
CA THR A 211 -24.45 36.58 4.74
C THR A 211 -23.04 36.70 4.17
N THR A 212 -22.21 37.52 4.81
CA THR A 212 -20.75 37.42 4.66
C THR A 212 -20.36 35.96 4.86
N PRO A 213 -19.53 35.36 3.98
CA PRO A 213 -19.04 34.01 4.15
C PRO A 213 -18.46 33.88 5.56
N ASN A 214 -18.98 32.93 6.32
CA ASN A 214 -18.54 32.69 7.69
C ASN A 214 -17.03 32.40 7.67
N ASN A 215 -16.29 33.08 8.54
CA ASN A 215 -14.83 33.07 8.60
C ASN A 215 -14.27 31.76 9.22
N GLU A 216 -14.90 30.62 8.92
CA GLU A 216 -14.53 29.32 9.47
C GLU A 216 -13.26 28.81 8.77
N LEU A 217 -12.28 28.38 9.56
CA LEU A 217 -11.04 27.77 9.05
C LEU A 217 -11.34 26.31 8.67
N PRO A 218 -10.71 25.76 7.63
CA PRO A 218 -10.79 24.34 7.33
C PRO A 218 -10.38 23.53 8.56
N VAL A 219 -11.15 22.49 8.86
CA VAL A 219 -10.88 21.60 9.99
C VAL A 219 -9.78 20.65 9.60
N GLY A 220 -8.71 20.57 10.41
CA GLY A 220 -7.63 19.65 10.09
C GLY A 220 -8.06 18.20 10.13
N VAL A 221 -7.88 17.53 8.99
CA VAL A 221 -7.99 16.08 8.90
C VAL A 221 -6.64 15.52 9.28
N ILE A 222 -6.62 14.75 10.37
CA ILE A 222 -5.44 13.97 10.75
C ILE A 222 -5.16 13.01 9.60
N ALA A 223 -3.91 12.96 9.14
CA ALA A 223 -3.52 12.00 8.13
C ALA A 223 -3.90 10.58 8.59
N PRO A 224 -4.58 9.78 7.76
CA PRO A 224 -4.90 8.41 8.13
C PRO A 224 -3.61 7.66 8.46
N THR A 225 -3.64 6.90 9.55
CA THR A 225 -2.54 6.00 9.90
C THR A 225 -2.37 4.93 8.82
N MET A 226 -1.23 4.23 8.76
CA MET A 226 -1.02 3.13 7.80
C MET A 226 -2.14 2.09 7.86
N ALA A 227 -2.54 1.68 9.06
CA ALA A 227 -3.67 0.77 9.21
C ALA A 227 -4.99 1.36 8.68
N ALA A 228 -5.22 2.67 8.84
CA ALA A 228 -6.41 3.31 8.30
C ALA A 228 -6.40 3.39 6.76
N GLN A 229 -5.21 3.51 6.15
CA GLN A 229 -5.05 3.47 4.70
C GLN A 229 -5.29 2.06 4.15
N LEU A 230 -4.69 1.05 4.78
CA LEU A 230 -4.92 -0.35 4.42
C LEU A 230 -6.37 -0.78 4.66
N ALA A 231 -6.99 -0.34 5.77
CA ALA A 231 -8.38 -0.63 6.08
C ALA A 231 -9.39 0.00 5.10
N MET A 232 -8.95 0.87 4.18
CA MET A 232 -9.78 1.29 3.06
C MET A 232 -10.01 0.18 2.04
N TYR A 233 -9.11 -0.80 2.00
CA TYR A 233 -9.07 -1.87 1.01
C TYR A 233 -9.18 -3.27 1.63
N LEU A 234 -8.73 -3.43 2.88
CA LEU A 234 -8.56 -4.72 3.53
C LEU A 234 -9.34 -4.78 4.85
N ASP A 235 -9.94 -5.93 5.14
CA ASP A 235 -10.47 -6.23 6.46
C ASP A 235 -9.34 -6.71 7.38
N LEU A 236 -8.66 -5.76 8.02
CA LEU A 236 -7.55 -6.05 8.93
C LEU A 236 -8.01 -6.57 10.30
N THR A 237 -7.31 -7.56 10.82
CA THR A 237 -7.41 -7.94 12.24
C THR A 237 -6.82 -6.84 13.14
N PRO A 238 -7.19 -6.78 14.43
CA PRO A 238 -6.57 -5.83 15.37
C PRO A 238 -5.04 -5.95 15.46
N GLU A 239 -4.51 -7.17 15.31
CA GLU A 239 -3.07 -7.42 15.32
C GLU A 239 -2.39 -6.88 14.05
N GLN A 240 -2.98 -7.11 12.88
CA GLN A 240 -2.50 -6.56 11.61
C GLN A 240 -2.54 -5.03 11.60
N ALA A 241 -3.63 -4.43 12.09
CA ALA A 241 -3.75 -2.98 12.20
C ALA A 241 -2.71 -2.39 13.17
N PHE A 242 -2.46 -3.06 14.29
CA PHE A 242 -1.43 -2.64 15.24
C PHE A 242 -0.02 -2.76 14.65
N TRP A 243 0.27 -3.85 13.95
CA TRP A 243 1.55 -4.04 13.25
C TRP A 243 1.77 -2.98 12.17
N ALA A 244 0.76 -2.72 11.32
CA ALA A 244 0.87 -1.74 10.25
C ALA A 244 1.15 -0.33 10.76
N ASN A 245 0.56 0.07 11.89
CA ASN A 245 0.81 1.37 12.52
C ASN A 245 2.19 1.50 13.19
N LYS A 246 2.92 0.40 13.37
CA LYS A 246 4.27 0.38 13.96
C LYS A 246 5.38 0.40 12.93
N GLN A 247 5.09 0.07 11.68
CA GLN A 247 6.10 0.04 10.63
C GLN A 247 6.52 1.44 10.25
N GLU A 248 7.79 1.57 9.87
CA GLU A 248 8.24 2.77 9.17
C GLU A 248 7.47 2.87 7.84
N PRO A 249 7.01 4.07 7.46
CA PRO A 249 6.38 4.36 6.17
C PRO A 249 6.95 3.59 4.98
N GLU A 250 8.27 3.67 4.82
CA GLU A 250 8.99 3.14 3.67
C GLU A 250 8.95 1.61 3.62
N THR A 251 8.78 0.94 4.76
CA THR A 251 8.74 -0.52 4.85
C THR A 251 7.41 -1.09 4.37
N ILE A 252 6.31 -0.34 4.51
CA ILE A 252 4.96 -0.86 4.25
C ILE A 252 4.22 -0.11 3.14
N LYS A 253 4.78 0.99 2.60
CA LYS A 253 4.15 1.83 1.57
C LYS A 253 3.80 1.08 0.28
N GLU A 254 4.49 -0.01 -0.02
CA GLU A 254 4.26 -0.80 -1.24
C GLU A 254 2.89 -1.48 -1.23
N ILE A 255 2.35 -1.84 -0.06
CA ILE A 255 1.01 -2.44 0.06
C ILE A 255 -0.11 -1.47 -0.34
N PRO A 256 -0.25 -0.26 0.26
CA PRO A 256 -1.27 0.69 -0.17
C PRO A 256 -1.04 1.18 -1.60
N ASP A 257 0.22 1.33 -2.04
CA ASP A 257 0.51 1.72 -3.43
C ASP A 257 0.06 0.63 -4.42
N TYR A 258 0.35 -0.63 -4.14
CA TYR A 258 -0.12 -1.78 -4.90
C TYR A 258 -1.65 -1.84 -4.95
N LEU A 259 -2.31 -1.73 -3.80
CA LEU A 259 -3.78 -1.75 -3.75
C LEU A 259 -4.38 -0.57 -4.49
N PHE A 260 -3.79 0.62 -4.39
CA PHE A 260 -4.26 1.79 -5.12
C PHE A 260 -4.21 1.55 -6.63
N VAL A 261 -3.06 1.12 -7.16
CA VAL A 261 -2.89 0.85 -8.60
C VAL A 261 -3.88 -0.21 -9.09
N ASN A 262 -4.11 -1.26 -8.29
CA ASN A 262 -4.87 -2.42 -8.71
C ASN A 262 -6.37 -2.39 -8.36
N CYS A 263 -6.82 -1.46 -7.50
CA CYS A 263 -8.21 -1.32 -7.07
C CYS A 263 -8.85 0.04 -7.38
N ALA A 264 -8.10 1.07 -7.82
CA ALA A 264 -8.64 2.43 -7.95
C ALA A 264 -9.85 2.56 -8.89
N GLN A 265 -9.94 1.71 -9.93
CA GLN A 265 -10.99 1.82 -10.95
C GLN A 265 -12.31 1.16 -10.55
N ASP A 266 -12.26 0.03 -9.85
CA ASP A 266 -13.45 -0.70 -9.40
C ASP A 266 -13.11 -1.64 -8.24
N TYR A 267 -13.58 -1.26 -7.05
CA TYR A 267 -13.37 -1.97 -5.81
C TYR A 267 -14.01 -3.37 -5.80
N ASN A 268 -15.07 -3.59 -6.59
CA ASN A 268 -15.77 -4.88 -6.64
C ASN A 268 -15.32 -5.74 -7.82
N SER A 269 -14.33 -5.30 -8.60
CA SER A 269 -13.81 -6.08 -9.71
C SER A 269 -13.05 -7.31 -9.23
N ASN A 270 -13.08 -8.39 -10.02
CA ASN A 270 -12.27 -9.59 -9.75
C ASN A 270 -10.77 -9.27 -9.67
N SER A 271 -10.30 -8.25 -10.39
CA SER A 271 -8.91 -7.77 -10.31
C SER A 271 -8.60 -7.19 -8.93
N CYS A 272 -9.48 -6.34 -8.39
CA CYS A 272 -9.29 -5.79 -7.06
C CYS A 272 -9.39 -6.86 -5.96
N GLN A 273 -10.32 -7.81 -6.09
CA GLN A 273 -10.42 -8.93 -5.15
C GLN A 273 -9.13 -9.76 -5.10
N GLY A 274 -8.53 -10.05 -6.27
CA GLY A 274 -7.23 -10.73 -6.34
C GLY A 274 -6.10 -9.89 -5.72
N ALA A 275 -6.10 -8.58 -5.94
CA ALA A 275 -5.14 -7.66 -5.33
C ALA A 275 -5.30 -7.58 -3.79
N GLN A 276 -6.53 -7.58 -3.28
CA GLN A 276 -6.82 -7.62 -1.84
C GLN A 276 -6.33 -8.93 -1.21
N ALA A 277 -6.57 -10.07 -1.87
CA ALA A 277 -6.12 -11.38 -1.42
C ALA A 277 -4.59 -11.49 -1.40
N PHE A 278 -3.91 -10.94 -2.41
CA PHE A 278 -2.45 -10.82 -2.39
C PHE A 278 -1.96 -9.90 -1.26
N ALA A 279 -2.54 -8.72 -1.12
CA ALA A 279 -2.12 -7.74 -0.13
C ALA A 279 -2.34 -8.22 1.32
N ILE A 280 -3.41 -8.98 1.60
CA ILE A 280 -3.60 -9.56 2.94
C ILE A 280 -2.54 -10.63 3.24
N GLU A 281 -2.17 -11.47 2.26
CA GLU A 281 -1.08 -12.43 2.41
C GLU A 281 0.28 -11.75 2.54
N ALA A 282 0.49 -10.63 1.83
CA ALA A 282 1.68 -9.80 1.96
C ALA A 282 1.82 -9.21 3.38
N VAL A 283 0.72 -8.67 3.94
CA VAL A 283 0.70 -8.21 5.35
C VAL A 283 1.09 -9.35 6.30
N VAL A 284 0.48 -10.52 6.15
CA VAL A 284 0.77 -11.69 7.00
C VAL A 284 2.22 -12.13 6.87
N THR A 285 2.75 -12.14 5.65
CA THR A 285 4.13 -12.56 5.36
C THR A 285 5.13 -11.59 5.97
N LEU A 286 4.96 -10.29 5.76
CA LEU A 286 5.82 -9.25 6.33
C LEU A 286 5.74 -9.21 7.88
N MET A 287 4.57 -9.46 8.45
CA MET A 287 4.39 -9.62 9.90
C MET A 287 5.24 -10.75 10.48
N ASN A 288 5.43 -11.81 9.70
CA ASN A 288 6.19 -13.01 10.09
C ASN A 288 7.66 -12.96 9.65
N GLY A 289 8.13 -11.80 9.19
CA GLY A 289 9.52 -11.58 8.76
C GLY A 289 9.86 -12.17 7.39
N GLY A 290 8.85 -12.45 6.56
CA GLY A 290 9.04 -12.83 5.17
C GLY A 290 9.25 -11.62 4.26
N GLU A 291 9.32 -11.88 2.95
CA GLU A 291 9.55 -10.90 1.90
C GLU A 291 8.48 -10.99 0.83
N VAL A 292 8.19 -9.87 0.18
CA VAL A 292 7.17 -9.76 -0.86
C VAL A 292 7.73 -8.93 -2.00
N ASP A 293 7.75 -9.51 -3.19
CA ASP A 293 8.00 -8.78 -4.43
C ASP A 293 6.65 -8.32 -4.98
N PHE A 294 6.34 -7.02 -4.89
CA PHE A 294 5.06 -6.47 -5.37
C PHE A 294 4.98 -6.32 -6.89
N ASP A 295 6.13 -6.22 -7.56
CA ASP A 295 6.20 -6.08 -9.02
C ASP A 295 5.91 -7.44 -9.68
N GLU A 296 6.59 -8.49 -9.21
CA GLU A 296 6.38 -9.87 -9.67
C GLU A 296 5.26 -10.58 -8.89
N GLN A 297 4.70 -9.98 -7.85
CA GLN A 297 3.64 -10.57 -7.01
C GLN A 297 4.03 -11.94 -6.41
N ILE A 298 5.31 -12.10 -6.06
CA ILE A 298 5.87 -13.33 -5.46
C ILE A 298 6.01 -13.12 -3.96
N ILE A 299 5.58 -14.13 -3.19
CA ILE A 299 5.66 -14.12 -1.73
C ILE A 299 6.72 -15.13 -1.28
N LYS A 300 7.66 -14.69 -0.43
CA LYS A 300 8.66 -15.55 0.20
C LYS A 300 8.41 -15.60 1.70
N ASP A 301 8.05 -16.77 2.22
CA ASP A 301 7.93 -16.97 3.66
C ASP A 301 9.29 -16.84 4.36
N SER A 302 9.30 -16.43 5.63
CA SER A 302 10.56 -16.27 6.37
C SER A 302 11.37 -17.56 6.51
N SER A 303 10.72 -18.72 6.42
CA SER A 303 11.39 -20.02 6.37
C SER A 303 12.17 -20.28 5.07
N PHE A 304 11.81 -19.60 3.98
CA PHE A 304 12.45 -19.73 2.67
C PHE A 304 13.62 -18.75 2.49
N ILE A 305 13.58 -17.61 3.18
CA ILE A 305 14.62 -16.58 3.11
C ILE A 305 15.94 -17.10 3.70
N GLY A 306 17.03 -16.80 3.02
CA GLY A 306 18.40 -17.18 3.35
C GLY A 306 18.77 -18.61 2.96
N THR A 307 17.93 -19.30 2.19
CA THR A 307 18.19 -20.66 1.69
C THR A 307 18.86 -20.65 0.31
N ASP A 308 19.48 -21.76 -0.08
CA ASP A 308 20.04 -21.88 -1.44
C ASP A 308 18.93 -21.80 -2.49
N ALA A 309 17.73 -22.33 -2.20
CA ALA A 309 16.58 -22.24 -3.09
C ALA A 309 16.12 -20.79 -3.32
N GLU A 310 16.24 -19.92 -2.32
CA GLU A 310 15.97 -18.49 -2.53
C GLU A 310 16.95 -17.89 -3.55
N CYS A 311 18.25 -18.14 -3.39
CA CYS A 311 19.25 -17.65 -4.35
C CYS A 311 18.89 -18.10 -5.77
N VAL A 312 18.54 -19.38 -5.94
CA VAL A 312 18.18 -19.93 -7.24
C VAL A 312 16.90 -19.31 -7.80
N LEU A 313 15.89 -19.05 -6.97
CA LEU A 313 14.67 -18.34 -7.38
C LEU A 313 15.01 -16.93 -7.89
N ASP A 314 15.82 -16.19 -7.15
CA ASP A 314 16.23 -14.83 -7.51
C ASP A 314 17.05 -14.80 -8.80
N GLU A 315 17.91 -15.80 -9.02
CA GLU A 315 18.69 -15.96 -10.24
C GLU A 315 17.80 -16.34 -11.45
N LEU A 316 16.74 -17.14 -11.25
CA LEU A 316 15.74 -17.45 -12.28
C LEU A 316 14.93 -16.21 -12.69
N ILE A 317 14.57 -15.37 -11.71
CA ILE A 317 13.85 -14.10 -11.92
C ILE A 317 14.75 -13.11 -12.66
N SER A 318 15.94 -12.81 -12.11
CA SER A 318 16.84 -11.77 -12.60
C SER A 318 17.40 -12.05 -14.00
N ASN A 319 17.60 -13.32 -14.37
CA ASN A 319 18.01 -13.70 -15.73
C ASN A 319 16.86 -13.86 -16.72
N GLU A 320 15.63 -13.51 -16.32
CA GLU A 320 14.41 -13.67 -17.12
C GLU A 320 14.30 -15.09 -17.69
N ASN A 321 14.51 -16.11 -16.85
CA ASN A 321 14.47 -17.50 -17.29
C ASN A 321 13.16 -17.78 -18.02
N ASN A 322 13.23 -18.24 -19.28
CA ASN A 322 12.05 -18.24 -20.15
C ASN A 322 10.95 -19.16 -19.63
N LEU A 323 11.31 -20.32 -19.09
CA LEU A 323 10.31 -21.24 -18.55
C LEU A 323 9.72 -20.71 -17.25
N PHE A 324 10.57 -20.21 -16.35
CA PHE A 324 10.09 -19.60 -15.11
C PHE A 324 9.14 -18.44 -15.44
N ARG A 325 9.56 -17.48 -16.26
CA ARG A 325 8.74 -16.34 -16.71
C ARG A 325 7.40 -16.76 -17.30
N VAL A 326 7.38 -17.75 -18.21
CA VAL A 326 6.12 -18.22 -18.81
C VAL A 326 5.22 -18.90 -17.77
N THR A 327 5.78 -19.64 -16.81
CA THR A 327 4.96 -20.34 -15.80
C THR A 327 4.54 -19.39 -14.66
N SER A 328 5.37 -18.42 -14.29
CA SER A 328 5.12 -17.47 -13.22
C SER A 328 4.25 -16.30 -13.65
N GLU A 329 4.30 -15.86 -14.93
CA GLU A 329 3.59 -14.67 -15.38
C GLU A 329 2.07 -14.74 -15.17
N ALA A 330 1.51 -15.95 -15.07
CA ALA A 330 0.10 -16.14 -14.80
C ALA A 330 -0.31 -15.66 -13.40
N PHE A 331 0.65 -15.59 -12.48
CA PHE A 331 0.45 -15.14 -11.10
C PHE A 331 0.79 -13.66 -10.92
N THR A 332 1.45 -13.04 -11.90
CA THR A 332 1.91 -11.65 -11.84
C THR A 332 0.97 -10.71 -12.61
N GLY A 333 1.10 -9.40 -12.38
CA GLY A 333 0.39 -8.35 -13.14
C GLY A 333 -1.15 -8.50 -13.21
N ASN A 334 -1.77 -9.11 -12.19
CA ASN A 334 -3.21 -9.45 -12.14
C ASN A 334 -3.72 -10.26 -13.33
N LYS A 335 -2.85 -11.00 -14.04
CA LYS A 335 -3.26 -11.88 -15.14
C LYS A 335 -4.11 -13.06 -14.65
N SER A 336 -4.00 -13.39 -13.36
CA SER A 336 -4.90 -14.28 -12.65
C SER A 336 -5.19 -13.80 -11.23
N LYS A 337 -6.29 -14.29 -10.66
CA LYS A 337 -6.62 -14.11 -9.24
C LYS A 337 -5.67 -14.88 -8.31
N TYR A 338 -5.06 -15.95 -8.82
CA TYR A 338 -4.15 -16.77 -8.04
C TYR A 338 -2.77 -16.13 -7.87
N LYS A 339 -2.08 -16.49 -6.79
CA LYS A 339 -0.71 -16.04 -6.45
C LYS A 339 0.13 -17.24 -6.01
N ILE A 340 1.45 -17.08 -6.01
CA ILE A 340 2.37 -18.12 -5.52
C ILE A 340 3.12 -17.64 -4.28
N LYS A 341 3.32 -18.56 -3.33
CA LYS A 341 4.11 -18.33 -2.12
C LYS A 341 5.09 -19.47 -1.91
N PHE A 342 6.37 -19.14 -1.76
CA PHE A 342 7.44 -20.09 -1.47
C PHE A 342 7.63 -20.23 0.04
N VAL A 343 7.66 -21.48 0.52
CA VAL A 343 7.73 -21.82 1.95
C VAL A 343 8.66 -23.03 2.15
N VAL A 344 9.31 -23.13 3.31
CA VAL A 344 9.97 -24.36 3.75
C VAL A 344 9.15 -25.02 4.84
N GLY A 345 8.88 -26.32 4.70
CA GLY A 345 8.09 -27.06 5.67
C GLY A 345 8.21 -28.56 5.48
N ASN A 346 7.77 -29.31 6.49
CA ASN A 346 7.82 -30.77 6.44
C ASN A 346 6.78 -31.31 5.45
N LEU A 347 7.23 -31.98 4.40
CA LEU A 347 6.34 -32.71 3.51
C LEU A 347 6.00 -34.05 4.14
N LEU A 348 4.72 -34.29 4.46
CA LEU A 348 4.28 -35.53 5.10
C LEU A 348 4.74 -36.76 4.29
N SER A 349 5.70 -37.49 4.87
CA SER A 349 6.38 -38.72 4.38
C SER A 349 5.78 -39.32 3.10
N GLY A 350 6.33 -38.95 1.94
CA GLY A 350 5.71 -39.30 0.66
C GLY A 350 6.43 -38.95 -0.65
N GLY A 351 7.61 -38.30 -0.63
CA GLY A 351 8.63 -38.52 -1.68
C GLY A 351 8.91 -37.42 -2.72
N GLY A 352 8.71 -36.14 -2.40
CA GLY A 352 9.15 -35.00 -3.22
C GLY A 352 10.16 -34.11 -2.50
N GLN A 353 11.00 -33.39 -3.26
CA GLN A 353 11.86 -32.30 -2.73
C GLN A 353 11.05 -31.03 -2.46
N ALA A 354 9.92 -30.88 -3.16
CA ALA A 354 8.95 -29.82 -2.97
C ALA A 354 7.55 -30.32 -3.36
N SER A 355 6.53 -29.49 -3.16
CA SER A 355 5.17 -29.69 -3.64
C SER A 355 4.45 -28.37 -3.81
N ALA A 356 3.72 -28.21 -4.92
CA ALA A 356 2.70 -27.19 -5.10
C ALA A 356 1.35 -27.66 -4.51
N SER A 357 0.71 -26.81 -3.71
CA SER A 357 -0.63 -27.06 -3.19
C SER A 357 -1.72 -26.60 -4.16
N LEU A 358 -2.94 -27.13 -4.02
CA LEU A 358 -4.11 -26.42 -4.52
C LEU A 358 -4.22 -25.03 -3.85
N PRO A 359 -4.87 -24.03 -4.50
CA PRO A 359 -5.04 -22.71 -3.90
C PRO A 359 -5.78 -22.76 -2.56
N ASN A 360 -5.31 -21.98 -1.58
CA ASN A 360 -5.98 -21.82 -0.29
C ASN A 360 -7.17 -20.85 -0.36
N GLU A 361 -7.78 -20.51 0.77
CA GLU A 361 -8.91 -19.57 0.85
C GLU A 361 -8.61 -18.17 0.32
N ASN A 362 -7.33 -17.78 0.22
CA ASN A 362 -6.87 -16.50 -0.31
C ASN A 362 -6.41 -16.62 -1.78
N ASP A 363 -6.76 -17.71 -2.47
CA ASP A 363 -6.31 -18.00 -3.84
C ASP A 363 -4.76 -18.09 -3.98
N VAL A 364 -4.04 -18.37 -2.89
CA VAL A 364 -2.58 -18.55 -2.91
C VAL A 364 -2.22 -20.03 -3.04
N ILE A 365 -1.39 -20.34 -4.02
CA ILE A 365 -0.75 -21.65 -4.20
C ILE A 365 0.56 -21.66 -3.42
N LEU A 366 0.70 -22.60 -2.47
CA LEU A 366 1.92 -22.77 -1.70
C LEU A 366 2.86 -23.71 -2.46
N ILE A 367 4.07 -23.23 -2.76
CA ILE A 367 5.19 -24.07 -3.19
C ILE A 367 6.02 -24.34 -1.94
N THR A 368 5.88 -25.54 -1.39
CA THR A 368 6.54 -25.95 -0.14
C THR A 368 7.75 -26.80 -0.46
N PHE A 369 8.94 -26.34 -0.09
CA PHE A 369 10.17 -27.11 -0.11
C PHE A 369 10.31 -27.92 1.18
N ASP A 370 10.76 -29.16 1.05
CA ASP A 370 11.14 -29.97 2.20
C ASP A 370 12.36 -29.37 2.89
N ASP A 371 12.40 -29.43 4.22
CA ASP A 371 13.48 -28.81 5.01
C ASP A 371 14.85 -29.43 4.71
N ASP A 372 14.89 -30.72 4.35
CA ASP A 372 16.11 -31.42 3.95
C ASP A 372 16.50 -31.14 2.48
N ALA A 373 15.63 -30.50 1.69
CA ALA A 373 15.81 -30.33 0.23
C ALA A 373 15.99 -28.87 -0.21
N VAL A 374 15.82 -27.89 0.69
CA VAL A 374 15.91 -26.46 0.33
C VAL A 374 17.35 -25.95 0.18
N ASN A 375 18.34 -26.68 0.70
CA ASN A 375 19.75 -26.38 0.55
C ASN A 375 20.43 -27.51 -0.23
N GLY A 376 21.19 -27.17 -1.27
CA GLY A 376 21.68 -28.18 -2.19
C GLY A 376 22.25 -27.63 -3.48
N ASN A 377 22.40 -28.51 -4.47
CA ASN A 377 22.96 -28.15 -5.75
C ASN A 377 22.03 -27.23 -6.54
N ALA A 378 22.57 -26.12 -7.08
CA ALA A 378 21.77 -25.07 -7.72
C ALA A 378 20.98 -25.59 -8.93
N ILE A 379 21.52 -26.50 -9.75
CA ILE A 379 20.80 -27.02 -10.92
C ILE A 379 19.63 -27.94 -10.50
N GLU A 380 19.79 -28.69 -9.41
CA GLU A 380 18.71 -29.53 -8.87
C GLU A 380 17.59 -28.67 -8.26
N LEU A 381 17.96 -27.65 -7.47
CA LEU A 381 17.01 -26.68 -6.92
C LEU A 381 16.27 -25.91 -8.02
N ALA A 382 16.96 -25.50 -9.09
CA ALA A 382 16.34 -24.87 -10.24
C ALA A 382 15.34 -25.82 -10.92
N SER A 383 15.67 -27.11 -10.99
CA SER A 383 14.78 -28.14 -11.52
C SER A 383 13.53 -28.27 -10.66
N THR A 384 13.68 -28.25 -9.34
CA THR A 384 12.55 -28.29 -8.39
C THR A 384 11.67 -27.05 -8.53
N ILE A 385 12.24 -25.83 -8.54
CA ILE A 385 11.46 -24.59 -8.70
C ILE A 385 10.66 -24.61 -10.00
N LEU A 386 11.31 -24.91 -11.13
CA LEU A 386 10.64 -24.99 -12.44
C LEU A 386 9.56 -26.07 -12.49
N HIS A 387 9.79 -27.20 -11.81
CA HIS A 387 8.81 -28.29 -11.72
C HIS A 387 7.56 -27.84 -10.95
N GLU A 388 7.74 -27.25 -9.78
CA GLU A 388 6.62 -26.82 -8.93
C GLU A 388 5.87 -25.61 -9.50
N THR A 389 6.54 -24.68 -10.21
CA THR A 389 5.84 -23.58 -10.87
C THR A 389 5.00 -24.05 -12.06
N ILE A 390 5.39 -25.14 -12.74
CA ILE A 390 4.52 -25.80 -13.73
C ILE A 390 3.30 -26.40 -13.04
N HIS A 391 3.43 -27.08 -11.91
CA HIS A 391 2.27 -27.58 -11.15
C HIS A 391 1.31 -26.44 -10.78
N ALA A 392 1.84 -25.35 -10.22
CA ALA A 392 1.04 -24.18 -9.89
C ALA A 392 0.25 -23.67 -11.12
N GLU A 393 0.89 -23.59 -12.29
CA GLU A 393 0.24 -23.14 -13.52
C GLU A 393 -0.80 -24.15 -14.04
N LEU A 394 -0.55 -25.45 -13.89
CA LEU A 394 -1.52 -26.49 -14.27
C LEU A 394 -2.75 -26.50 -13.35
N HIS A 395 -2.59 -26.21 -12.05
CA HIS A 395 -3.71 -25.94 -11.14
C HIS A 395 -4.53 -24.76 -11.62
N ARG A 396 -3.89 -23.64 -11.98
CA ARG A 396 -4.57 -22.46 -12.53
C ARG A 396 -5.33 -22.82 -13.80
N ILE A 397 -4.71 -23.54 -14.73
CA ILE A 397 -5.31 -23.93 -16.01
C ILE A 397 -6.58 -24.76 -15.80
N ILE A 398 -6.56 -25.77 -14.92
CA ILE A 398 -7.75 -26.60 -14.69
C ILE A 398 -8.86 -25.80 -13.97
N LEU A 399 -8.50 -24.98 -12.97
CA LEU A 399 -9.46 -24.19 -12.19
C LEU A 399 -10.09 -23.03 -12.97
N THR A 400 -9.40 -22.52 -13.98
CA THR A 400 -9.90 -21.42 -14.84
C THR A 400 -10.48 -21.91 -16.15
N ASN A 401 -10.56 -23.23 -16.35
CA ASN A 401 -10.99 -23.85 -17.59
C ASN A 401 -10.20 -23.36 -18.83
N ASN A 402 -8.87 -23.45 -18.73
CA ASN A 402 -7.90 -23.06 -19.76
C ASN A 402 -7.90 -21.57 -20.13
N ALA A 403 -8.30 -20.68 -19.22
CA ALA A 403 -8.27 -19.25 -19.49
C ALA A 403 -6.84 -18.72 -19.66
N PRO A 404 -6.64 -17.59 -20.36
CA PRO A 404 -5.35 -16.90 -20.43
C PRO A 404 -4.74 -16.59 -19.04
N PRO A 405 -3.43 -16.29 -18.92
CA PRO A 405 -2.53 -15.94 -20.03
C PRO A 405 -1.93 -17.13 -20.78
N ASN A 406 -1.68 -18.26 -20.12
CA ASN A 406 -1.03 -19.42 -20.73
C ASN A 406 -2.01 -20.58 -20.95
N SER A 407 -2.93 -20.39 -21.90
CA SER A 407 -3.81 -21.48 -22.32
C SER A 407 -3.00 -22.60 -22.99
N LEU A 408 -3.23 -23.84 -22.59
CA LEU A 408 -2.75 -25.00 -23.32
C LEU A 408 -3.45 -25.09 -24.68
N ASP A 409 -2.77 -25.71 -25.64
CA ASP A 409 -3.42 -26.15 -26.88
C ASP A 409 -4.68 -26.97 -26.54
N GLN A 410 -5.76 -26.77 -27.31
CA GLN A 410 -7.06 -27.35 -26.97
C GLN A 410 -7.04 -28.89 -26.95
N GLU A 411 -6.23 -29.54 -27.78
CA GLU A 411 -6.09 -31.00 -27.77
C GLU A 411 -5.39 -31.47 -26.49
N ILE A 412 -4.32 -30.78 -26.09
CA ILE A 412 -3.57 -31.04 -24.86
C ILE A 412 -4.45 -30.79 -23.64
N TYR A 413 -5.19 -29.68 -23.61
CA TYR A 413 -6.11 -29.37 -22.52
C TYR A 413 -7.23 -30.41 -22.40
N ASN A 414 -7.86 -30.80 -23.51
CA ASN A 414 -8.89 -31.84 -23.50
C ASN A 414 -8.34 -33.17 -22.96
N TRP A 415 -7.12 -33.53 -23.36
CA TRP A 415 -6.46 -34.72 -22.82
C TRP A 415 -6.17 -34.59 -21.32
N TYR A 416 -5.71 -33.43 -20.87
CA TYR A 416 -5.46 -33.15 -19.45
C TYR A 416 -6.75 -33.28 -18.62
N VAL A 417 -7.86 -32.71 -19.08
CA VAL A 417 -9.19 -32.83 -18.44
C VAL A 417 -9.66 -34.29 -18.37
N VAL A 418 -9.43 -35.09 -19.42
CA VAL A 418 -9.78 -36.51 -19.41
C VAL A 418 -8.97 -37.26 -18.35
N MET A 419 -7.68 -36.98 -18.23
CA MET A 419 -6.83 -37.59 -17.19
C MET A 419 -7.26 -37.15 -15.80
N TYR A 420 -7.54 -35.87 -15.59
CA TYR A 420 -8.02 -35.33 -14.33
C TYR A 420 -9.32 -36.03 -13.89
N ASN A 421 -10.31 -36.08 -14.78
CA ASN A 421 -11.60 -36.75 -14.53
C ASN A 421 -11.44 -38.26 -14.31
N TYR A 422 -10.46 -38.91 -14.96
CA TYR A 422 -10.21 -40.34 -14.75
C TYR A 422 -9.81 -40.63 -13.29
N TYR A 423 -8.86 -39.86 -12.74
CA TYR A 423 -8.45 -40.02 -11.34
C TYR A 423 -9.53 -39.57 -10.36
N GLU A 424 -10.28 -38.51 -10.69
CA GLU A 424 -11.43 -38.09 -9.88
C GLU A 424 -12.48 -39.21 -9.76
N ASN A 425 -12.88 -39.81 -10.88
CA ASN A 425 -13.84 -40.91 -10.90
C ASN A 425 -13.33 -42.20 -10.24
N ALA A 426 -12.01 -42.35 -10.11
CA ALA A 426 -11.38 -43.46 -9.41
C ALA A 426 -11.33 -43.26 -7.87
N GLY A 427 -11.76 -42.10 -7.36
CA GLY A 427 -11.89 -41.84 -5.93
C GLY A 427 -10.59 -41.41 -5.22
N TYR A 428 -9.62 -40.89 -5.98
CA TYR A 428 -8.41 -40.29 -5.43
C TYR A 428 -8.72 -38.96 -4.72
N THR A 429 -7.85 -38.55 -3.80
CA THR A 429 -7.94 -37.23 -3.17
C THR A 429 -7.60 -36.12 -4.18
N SER A 430 -8.00 -34.87 -3.93
CA SER A 430 -7.75 -33.75 -4.85
C SER A 430 -6.26 -33.57 -5.19
N ASN A 431 -5.38 -33.72 -4.20
CA ASN A 431 -3.94 -33.62 -4.41
C ASN A 431 -3.41 -34.78 -5.26
N GLU A 432 -3.89 -36.02 -5.04
CA GLU A 432 -3.53 -37.17 -5.86
C GLU A 432 -4.03 -37.02 -7.30
N ILE A 433 -5.26 -36.54 -7.50
CA ILE A 433 -5.83 -36.27 -8.84
C ILE A 433 -4.93 -35.30 -9.60
N ALA A 434 -4.60 -34.17 -8.98
CA ALA A 434 -3.71 -33.17 -9.56
C ALA A 434 -2.34 -33.77 -9.88
N THR A 435 -1.65 -34.32 -8.87
CA THR A 435 -0.33 -34.96 -9.00
C THR A 435 -0.28 -35.96 -10.15
N TYR A 436 -1.20 -36.92 -10.19
CA TYR A 436 -1.16 -37.96 -11.22
C TYR A 436 -1.50 -37.42 -12.61
N SER A 437 -2.51 -36.57 -12.75
CA SER A 437 -2.88 -36.02 -14.06
C SER A 437 -1.80 -35.08 -14.61
N GLU A 438 -1.22 -34.24 -13.75
CA GLU A 438 -0.17 -33.27 -14.07
C GLU A 438 1.15 -33.94 -14.40
N HIS A 439 1.63 -34.89 -13.59
CA HIS A 439 2.85 -35.62 -13.91
C HIS A 439 2.76 -36.37 -15.25
N ASN A 440 1.59 -36.95 -15.57
CA ASN A 440 1.40 -37.59 -16.88
C ASN A 440 1.45 -36.57 -18.04
N LEU A 441 0.99 -35.34 -17.83
CA LEU A 441 1.08 -34.24 -18.80
C LEU A 441 2.53 -33.75 -18.94
N MET A 442 3.17 -33.49 -17.80
CA MET A 442 4.54 -32.98 -17.71
C MET A 442 5.55 -33.95 -18.34
N ALA A 443 5.43 -35.25 -18.05
CA ALA A 443 6.25 -36.28 -18.67
C ALA A 443 6.14 -36.31 -20.21
N ALA A 444 4.96 -35.97 -20.75
CA ALA A 444 4.71 -35.98 -22.19
C ALA A 444 5.11 -34.69 -22.91
N HIS A 445 5.02 -33.54 -22.23
CA HIS A 445 5.11 -32.23 -22.89
C HIS A 445 6.12 -31.25 -22.30
N TYR A 446 6.57 -31.45 -21.05
CA TYR A 446 7.39 -30.48 -20.32
C TYR A 446 8.85 -30.88 -20.10
N ILE A 447 9.26 -32.11 -20.42
CA ILE A 447 10.67 -32.53 -20.30
C ILE A 447 11.61 -31.60 -21.08
N ASN A 448 11.31 -31.33 -22.35
CA ASN A 448 12.14 -30.45 -23.18
C ASN A 448 12.07 -28.99 -22.71
N PRO A 449 10.89 -28.40 -22.40
CA PRO A 449 10.82 -27.09 -21.77
C PRO A 449 11.67 -26.97 -20.50
N VAL A 450 11.56 -27.91 -19.56
CA VAL A 450 12.33 -27.90 -18.31
C VAL A 450 13.82 -28.02 -18.60
N ALA A 451 14.25 -28.96 -19.43
CA ALA A 451 15.66 -29.11 -19.79
C ALA A 451 16.25 -27.85 -20.45
N ASN A 452 15.47 -27.14 -21.27
CA ASN A 452 15.91 -25.86 -21.86
C ASN A 452 15.92 -24.73 -20.82
N GLY A 453 14.97 -24.68 -19.89
CA GLY A 453 14.97 -23.73 -18.77
C GLY A 453 16.20 -23.91 -17.88
N LEU A 454 16.54 -25.15 -17.54
CA LEU A 454 17.75 -25.51 -16.80
C LEU A 454 19.02 -25.16 -17.56
N ARG A 455 19.06 -25.46 -18.86
CA ARG A 455 20.18 -25.07 -19.72
C ARG A 455 20.36 -23.55 -19.78
N GLN A 456 19.28 -22.77 -19.80
CA GLN A 456 19.38 -21.31 -19.76
C GLN A 456 19.94 -20.82 -18.43
N PHE A 457 19.46 -21.37 -17.32
CA PHE A 457 19.96 -21.07 -15.97
C PHE A 457 21.45 -21.37 -15.84
N ASP A 458 21.89 -22.47 -16.44
CA ASP A 458 23.29 -22.92 -16.47
C ASP A 458 24.12 -22.28 -17.61
N ASN A 459 23.72 -21.09 -18.05
CA ASN A 459 24.37 -20.30 -19.12
C ASN A 459 24.71 -21.10 -20.40
N ASN A 460 23.90 -22.10 -20.72
CA ASN A 460 24.04 -22.99 -21.86
C ASN A 460 25.39 -23.73 -21.93
N SER A 461 26.02 -24.02 -20.79
CA SER A 461 27.34 -24.66 -20.70
C SER A 461 27.40 -26.02 -21.39
N GLN A 462 26.30 -26.81 -21.32
CA GLN A 462 26.18 -28.13 -21.92
C GLN A 462 25.08 -28.22 -23.00
N PRO A 463 25.04 -29.31 -23.81
CA PRO A 463 23.90 -29.63 -24.67
C PRO A 463 22.64 -29.95 -23.87
N VAL A 464 21.45 -29.68 -24.44
CA VAL A 464 20.14 -29.89 -23.77
C VAL A 464 19.95 -31.31 -23.20
N SER A 465 20.47 -32.34 -23.88
CA SER A 465 20.40 -33.73 -23.42
C SER A 465 21.09 -33.97 -22.07
N SER A 466 22.05 -33.13 -21.68
CA SER A 466 22.70 -33.21 -20.37
C SER A 466 21.78 -32.74 -19.24
N TYR A 467 20.73 -31.96 -19.55
CA TYR A 467 19.76 -31.45 -18.57
C TYR A 467 18.47 -32.26 -18.52
N GLU A 468 18.18 -33.07 -19.55
CA GLU A 468 16.96 -33.88 -19.61
C GLU A 468 16.82 -34.85 -18.42
N PHE A 469 17.93 -35.33 -17.85
CA PHE A 469 17.86 -36.17 -16.64
C PHE A 469 17.22 -35.43 -15.46
N PHE A 470 17.63 -34.19 -15.21
CA PHE A 470 17.07 -33.36 -14.14
C PHE A 470 15.59 -33.10 -14.39
N ALA A 471 15.21 -32.78 -15.65
CA ALA A 471 13.81 -32.61 -16.06
C ALA A 471 12.93 -33.86 -15.85
N TRP A 472 13.53 -35.05 -15.87
CA TRP A 472 12.84 -36.32 -15.59
C TRP A 472 12.73 -36.64 -14.09
N THR A 473 13.42 -35.90 -13.21
CA THR A 473 13.31 -36.06 -11.75
C THR A 473 11.87 -35.81 -11.30
N GLY A 474 11.32 -36.71 -10.49
CA GLY A 474 9.88 -36.73 -10.15
C GLY A 474 8.96 -37.34 -11.23
N LEU A 475 9.38 -37.39 -12.50
CA LEU A 475 8.56 -37.84 -13.64
C LEU A 475 8.95 -39.22 -14.21
N ASN A 476 10.10 -39.78 -13.78
CA ASN A 476 10.67 -41.03 -14.27
C ASN A 476 9.66 -42.19 -14.36
N ALA A 477 8.90 -42.42 -13.29
CA ALA A 477 7.93 -43.52 -13.23
C ALA A 477 6.83 -43.38 -14.29
N TYR A 478 6.34 -42.16 -14.50
CA TYR A 478 5.32 -41.83 -15.50
C TYR A 478 5.88 -42.01 -16.92
N GLY A 479 7.10 -41.54 -17.16
CA GLY A 479 7.80 -41.72 -18.44
C GLY A 479 7.97 -43.20 -18.81
N LEU A 480 8.44 -44.02 -17.86
CA LEU A 480 8.62 -45.46 -18.05
C LEU A 480 7.29 -46.19 -18.26
N GLN A 481 6.28 -45.91 -17.43
CA GLN A 481 4.96 -46.53 -17.51
C GLN A 481 4.29 -46.24 -18.87
N ARG A 482 4.46 -45.03 -19.39
CA ARG A 482 3.92 -44.59 -20.69
C ARG A 482 4.83 -44.89 -21.88
N GLN A 483 6.00 -45.48 -21.65
CA GLN A 483 6.99 -45.80 -22.69
C GLN A 483 7.47 -44.55 -23.46
N LEU A 484 7.45 -43.38 -22.81
CA LEU A 484 8.01 -42.13 -23.35
C LEU A 484 9.54 -42.14 -23.28
N ILE A 485 10.06 -42.85 -22.28
CA ILE A 485 11.47 -43.14 -22.08
C ILE A 485 11.58 -44.60 -21.60
N ASN A 486 12.73 -45.24 -21.85
CA ASN A 486 13.06 -46.54 -21.27
C ASN A 486 14.25 -46.44 -20.30
N SER A 487 14.46 -47.48 -19.47
CA SER A 487 15.50 -47.47 -18.44
C SER A 487 16.92 -47.25 -18.99
N THR A 488 17.21 -47.75 -20.19
CA THR A 488 18.51 -47.54 -20.85
C THR A 488 18.69 -46.08 -21.25
N GLN A 489 17.68 -45.45 -21.82
CA GLN A 489 17.70 -44.02 -22.16
C GLN A 489 17.86 -43.18 -20.89
N LEU A 490 17.10 -43.46 -19.84
CA LEU A 490 17.20 -42.74 -18.58
C LEU A 490 18.60 -42.86 -17.95
N GLN A 491 19.19 -44.05 -17.99
CA GLN A 491 20.58 -44.25 -17.53
C GLN A 491 21.59 -43.51 -18.41
N ASN A 492 21.37 -43.42 -19.71
CA ASN A 492 22.22 -42.62 -20.59
C ASN A 492 22.13 -41.13 -20.26
N LEU A 493 20.91 -40.60 -20.01
CA LEU A 493 20.72 -39.21 -19.58
C LEU A 493 21.39 -38.94 -18.23
N ALA A 494 21.28 -39.87 -17.27
CA ALA A 494 21.97 -39.77 -15.98
C ALA A 494 23.50 -39.71 -16.13
N ASN A 495 24.07 -40.42 -17.10
CA ASN A 495 25.50 -40.31 -17.38
C ASN A 495 25.87 -38.97 -18.04
N LEU A 496 24.97 -38.40 -18.85
CA LEU A 496 25.18 -37.08 -19.47
C LEU A 496 25.05 -35.93 -18.47
N SER A 497 24.19 -36.05 -17.46
CA SER A 497 24.03 -35.02 -16.42
C SER A 497 25.27 -34.86 -15.55
N LEU A 498 26.13 -35.88 -15.48
CA LEU A 498 27.46 -35.74 -14.87
C LEU A 498 28.31 -34.68 -15.57
N ASN A 499 28.07 -34.36 -16.85
CA ASN A 499 28.80 -33.27 -17.51
C ASN A 499 28.43 -31.90 -16.92
N VAL A 500 27.18 -31.70 -16.49
CA VAL A 500 26.73 -30.46 -15.85
C VAL A 500 27.42 -30.29 -14.50
N HIS A 501 27.44 -31.34 -13.67
CA HIS A 501 28.13 -31.27 -12.37
C HIS A 501 29.66 -31.13 -12.45
N ASN A 502 30.28 -31.49 -13.57
CA ASN A 502 31.73 -31.52 -13.72
C ASN A 502 32.27 -30.43 -14.66
N ASP A 503 31.42 -29.51 -15.12
CA ASP A 503 31.89 -28.45 -16.00
C ASP A 503 32.58 -27.31 -15.26
N GLU A 504 33.12 -26.36 -16.03
CA GLU A 504 33.86 -25.22 -15.49
C GLU A 504 32.95 -24.03 -15.18
N TYR A 505 31.65 -24.11 -15.47
CA TYR A 505 30.70 -23.08 -15.11
C TYR A 505 30.29 -23.29 -13.65
N THR A 506 30.29 -22.20 -12.89
CA THR A 506 29.84 -22.21 -11.50
C THR A 506 28.67 -21.27 -11.43
N ASN A 507 27.51 -21.79 -11.03
CA ASN A 507 26.33 -20.97 -10.86
C ASN A 507 26.58 -19.99 -9.70
N PRO A 508 26.05 -18.75 -9.75
CA PRO A 508 26.15 -17.82 -8.62
C PRO A 508 25.63 -18.38 -7.29
N CYS A 509 24.75 -19.39 -7.35
CA CYS A 509 24.17 -20.06 -6.19
C CYS A 509 24.84 -21.40 -5.83
N ASP A 510 25.92 -21.80 -6.50
CA ASP A 510 26.74 -22.94 -6.07
C ASP A 510 27.66 -22.48 -4.92
N LEU A 511 27.26 -22.78 -3.67
CA LEU A 511 28.00 -22.42 -2.44
C LEU A 511 29.12 -23.40 -2.05
#